data_AF-A0A528EPE5-F1
#
_entry.id   AF-A0A528EPE5-F1
#
_cell.length_a   1.000
_cell.length_b   1.000
_cell.length_c   1.000
_cell.angle_alpha   90.00
_cell.angle_beta   90.00
_cell.angle_gamma   90.00
#
_symmetry.space_group_name_H-M   'P 1'
#
loop_
_entity.id
_entity.type
_entity.pdbx_description
1 polymer ?
#
loop_
_entity_poly.entity_id
_entity_poly.type
_entity_poly.pdbx_seq_one_letter_code
_entity_poly.pdbx_strand_id
1 'polypeptide(L)' 'VLLFLGLFSRLGALMLLGVVSVIQIFVFPESWAEHLLWASLLLLVLTRGAGVFSIDRLADRVFR' A
#
# COMPACT_ATOMS: atom_id res chain seq x y z
N VAL A 1 -5.21 -15.16 -11.50
CA VAL A 1 -4.95 -14.26 -12.66
C VAL A 1 -4.84 -12.79 -12.24
N LEU A 2 -5.78 -12.19 -11.50
CA LEU A 2 -5.73 -10.77 -11.09
C LEU A 2 -4.61 -10.41 -10.06
N LEU A 3 -4.09 -11.39 -9.32
CA LEU A 3 -2.91 -11.25 -8.44
C LEU A 3 -1.61 -10.95 -9.21
N PHE A 4 -1.54 -11.27 -10.52
CA PHE A 4 -0.31 -11.19 -11.30
C PHE A 4 0.00 -9.80 -11.87
N LEU A 5 -0.95 -8.86 -11.89
CA LEU A 5 -0.72 -7.56 -12.53
C LEU A 5 0.08 -6.59 -11.66
N GLY A 6 0.30 -6.87 -10.38
CA GLY A 6 0.98 -5.97 -9.42
C GLY A 6 0.23 -4.65 -9.13
N LEU A 7 -0.64 -4.20 -10.04
CA LEU A 7 -1.53 -3.05 -9.90
C LEU A 7 -2.50 -3.21 -8.72
N PHE A 8 -2.95 -4.44 -8.44
CA PHE A 8 -3.78 -4.74 -7.28
C PHE A 8 -3.02 -4.69 -5.95
N SER A 9 -1.68 -4.78 -5.94
CA SER A 9 -0.91 -4.65 -4.69
C SER A 9 -0.97 -3.23 -4.13
N ARG A 10 -0.99 -2.22 -5.01
CA ARG A 10 -1.14 -0.81 -4.65
C ARG A 10 -2.55 -0.51 -4.15
N LEU A 11 -3.57 -1.02 -4.83
CA LEU A 11 -4.96 -0.95 -4.36
C LEU A 11 -5.16 -1.68 -3.02
N GLY A 12 -4.54 -2.86 -2.84
CA GLY A 12 -4.54 -3.59 -1.58
C GLY A 12 -3.86 -2.82 -0.45
N ALA A 13 -2.70 -2.20 -0.72
CA ALA A 13 -2.02 -1.36 0.25
C ALA A 13 -2.85 -0.11 0.63
N LEU A 14 -3.52 0.53 -0.34
CA LEU A 14 -4.46 1.63 -0.10
C LEU A 14 -5.63 1.20 0.80
N MET A 15 -6.26 0.06 0.50
CA MET A 15 -7.35 -0.47 1.32
C MET A 15 -6.89 -0.76 2.75
N LEU A 16 -5.72 -1.39 2.90
CA LEU A 16 -5.14 -1.69 4.20
C LEU A 16 -4.75 -0.42 4.97
N LEU A 17 -4.23 0.62 4.30
CA LEU A 17 -4.00 1.93 4.92
C LEU A 17 -5.30 2.55 5.44
N GLY A 18 -6.40 2.41 4.69
CA GLY A 18 -7.73 2.81 5.13
C GLY A 18 -8.14 2.10 6.42
N VAL A 19 -7.98 0.77 6.47
CA VAL A 19 -8.29 -0.03 7.67
C VAL A 19 -7.41 0.37 8.85
N VAL A 20 -6.10 0.51 8.66
CA VAL A 20 -5.16 0.97 9.71
C VAL A 20 -5.57 2.35 10.24
N SER A 21 -5.98 3.27 9.36
CA SER A 21 -6.44 4.60 9.77
C SER A 21 -7.74 4.55 10.58
N VAL A 22 -8.69 3.70 10.18
CA VAL A 22 -9.93 3.50 10.92
C VAL A 22 -9.66 2.92 12.31
N ILE A 23 -8.80 1.90 12.41
CA ILE A 23 -8.46 1.30 13.71
C ILE A 23 -7.76 2.32 14.61
N GLN A 24 -6.80 3.08 14.07
CA GLN A 24 -6.06 4.10 14.80
C GLN A 24 -6.97 5.25 15.28
N ILE A 25 -7.97 5.67 14.50
CA ILE A 25 -8.84 6.79 14.88
C ILE A 25 -9.97 6.34 15.81
N PHE A 26 -10.58 5.18 15.55
CA PHE A 26 -11.84 4.77 16.17
C PHE A 26 -11.72 3.67 17.22
N VAL A 27 -10.65 2.87 17.21
CA VAL A 27 -10.55 1.68 18.08
C VAL A 27 -9.43 1.82 19.11
N PHE A 28 -8.19 2.09 18.68
CA PHE A 28 -7.01 2.13 19.56
C PHE A 28 -6.14 3.38 19.31
N PRO A 29 -6.62 4.57 19.73
CA PRO A 29 -5.93 5.84 19.46
C PRO A 29 -4.60 6.01 20.19
N GLU A 30 -4.30 5.23 21.24
CA GLU A 30 -3.05 5.29 21.97
C GLU A 30 -1.91 4.49 21.32
N SER A 31 -2.21 3.54 20.43
CA SER A 31 -1.21 2.62 19.85
C SER A 31 -0.50 3.18 18.60
N TRP A 32 -0.03 4.42 18.66
CA TRP A 32 0.57 5.10 17.49
C TRP A 32 1.78 4.38 16.91
N ALA A 33 2.66 3.84 17.77
CA ALA A 33 3.91 3.23 17.33
C ALA A 33 3.68 2.02 16.41
N GLU A 34 2.68 1.20 16.72
CA GLU A 34 2.33 0.03 15.93
C GLU A 34 1.71 0.44 14.59
N HIS A 35 0.66 1.28 14.62
CA HIS A 35 -0.04 1.68 13.40
C HIS A 35 0.86 2.47 12.44
N LEU A 36 1.78 3.31 12.93
CA LEU A 36 2.77 4.01 12.10
C LEU A 36 3.74 3.04 11.43
N LEU A 37 4.15 1.97 12.12
CA LEU A 37 5.02 0.95 11.54
C LEU A 37 4.31 0.26 10.37
N TRP A 38 3.09 -0.26 10.59
CA TRP A 38 2.29 -0.87 9.52
C TRP A 38 2.00 0.11 8.38
N ALA A 39 1.61 1.35 8.69
CA ALA A 39 1.35 2.37 7.69
C ALA A 39 2.59 2.72 6.85
N SER A 40 3.77 2.81 7.47
CA SER A 40 5.02 3.08 6.76
C SER A 40 5.40 1.96 5.78
N LEU A 41 5.18 0.70 6.16
CA LEU A 41 5.40 -0.46 5.30
C LEU A 41 4.40 -0.50 4.14
N LEU A 42 3.12 -0.21 4.41
CA LEU A 42 2.09 -0.15 3.38
C LEU A 42 2.32 1.03 2.42
N LEU A 43 2.78 2.18 2.91
CA LEU A 43 3.20 3.32 2.09
C LEU A 43 4.41 2.98 1.23
N LEU A 44 5.36 2.20 1.74
CA LEU A 44 6.49 1.70 0.97
C LEU A 44 6.01 0.82 -0.19
N VAL A 45 5.06 -0.09 0.07
CA VAL A 45 4.44 -0.93 -0.98
C VAL A 45 3.66 -0.07 -1.98
N LEU A 46 2.97 0.97 -1.51
CA LEU A 46 2.20 1.89 -2.35
C LEU A 46 3.08 2.73 -3.29
N THR A 47 4.22 3.18 -2.79
CA THR A 47 5.17 4.05 -3.51
C THR A 47 6.16 3.28 -4.37
N ARG A 48 6.63 2.11 -3.93
CA ARG A 48 7.61 1.30 -4.68
C ARG A 48 6.98 0.21 -5.57
N GLY A 49 5.70 -0.09 -5.39
CA GLY A 49 5.02 -1.18 -6.08
C GLY A 49 5.52 -2.57 -5.62
N ALA A 50 4.76 -3.62 -5.93
CA ALA A 50 5.16 -5.00 -5.61
C ALA A 50 6.20 -5.53 -6.62
N GLY A 51 7.46 -5.10 -6.45
CA GLY A 51 8.63 -5.74 -7.03
C GLY A 51 8.78 -5.69 -8.56
N VAL A 52 9.96 -6.11 -9.02
CA VAL A 52 10.54 -5.95 -10.37
C VAL A 52 9.68 -6.48 -11.54
N PHE A 53 8.64 -7.26 -11.27
CA PHE A 53 7.72 -7.86 -12.26
C PHE A 53 6.35 -7.18 -12.36
N SER A 54 6.12 -6.07 -11.66
CA SER A 54 4.86 -5.33 -11.79
C SER A 54 4.83 -4.45 -13.05
N ILE A 55 3.66 -4.44 -13.71
CA ILE A 55 3.28 -3.59 -14.86
C ILE A 55 3.47 -2.09 -14.58
N ASP A 56 3.78 -1.68 -13.34
CA ASP A 56 4.21 -0.33 -12.98
C ASP A 56 5.33 0.22 -13.89
N ARG A 57 6.23 -0.62 -14.41
CA ARG A 57 7.28 -0.19 -15.36
C ARG A 57 6.74 0.27 -16.72
N LEU A 58 5.55 -0.18 -17.11
CA LEU A 58 4.91 0.24 -18.36
C LEU A 58 4.24 1.61 -18.20
N ALA A 59 3.60 1.86 -17.05
CA ALA A 59 3.03 3.18 -16.74
C ALA A 59 4.10 4.27 -16.64
N ASP A 60 5.25 3.96 -16.02
CA ASP A 60 6.39 4.88 -15.90
C ASP A 60 7.11 5.14 -17.24
N ARG A 61 6.95 4.25 -18.23
CA ARG A 61 7.40 4.43 -19.62
C ARG A 61 6.41 5.18 -20.50
N VAL A 62 5.11 5.12 -20.19
CA VAL A 62 4.04 5.76 -20.96
C VAL A 62 3.81 7.20 -20.50
N PHE A 63 4.11 7.52 -19.24
CA PHE A 63 4.04 8.88 -18.68
C PHE A 63 5.39 9.64 -18.71
N ARG A 64 6.41 9.13 -19.42
CA ARG A 64 7.63 9.87 -19.77
C ARG A 64 7.73 10.12 -21.26
#